data_AF-A0A7X7R1H7-F1
#
_entry.id   AF-A0A7X7R1H7-F1
#
_cell.length_a   1.000
_cell.length_b   1.000
_cell.length_c   1.000
_cell.angle_alpha   90.00
_cell.angle_beta   90.00
_cell.angle_gamma   90.00
#
_symmetry.space_group_name_H-M   'P 1'
#
loop_
_entity.id
_entity.type
_entity.pdbx_description
1 polymer ?
#
loop_
_entity_poly.entity_id
_entity_poly.type
_entity_poly.pdbx_seq_one_letter_code
_entity_poly.pdbx_strand_id
1 'polypeptide(L)' 'MKALEILNNHNLKRTSCREGIIEVVMEAKQALSENEIRERLIGNYDRTTFYRSFKTL' A
#
# COMPACT_ATOMS: atom_id res chain seq x y z
N MET A 1 8.51 -9.67 7.93
CA MET A 1 7.43 -8.89 8.58
C MET A 1 6.29 -8.80 7.59
N LYS A 2 5.06 -9.09 7.99
CA LYS A 2 3.89 -9.00 7.10
C LYS A 2 3.35 -7.57 7.08
N ALA A 3 2.69 -7.15 6.00
CA ALA A 3 2.07 -5.82 5.91
C ALA A 3 1.11 -5.53 7.07
N LEU A 4 0.34 -6.53 7.49
CA LEU A 4 -0.53 -6.45 8.67
C LEU A 4 0.23 -6.10 9.96
N GLU A 5 1.42 -6.68 10.16
CA GLU A 5 2.24 -6.42 11.35
C GLU A 5 2.75 -4.97 11.35
N ILE A 6 3.17 -4.45 10.20
CA ILE A 6 3.59 -3.06 10.04
C ILE A 6 2.43 -2.13 10.40
N LEU A 7 1.24 -2.34 9.83
CA LEU A 7 0.09 -1.51 10.11
C LEU A 7 -0.28 -1.52 11.60
N ASN A 8 -0.30 -2.69 12.22
CA ASN A 8 -0.62 -2.83 13.64
C ASN A 8 0.44 -2.17 14.55
N ASN A 9 1.73 -2.37 14.27
CA ASN A 9 2.83 -1.79 15.05
C ASN A 9 2.82 -0.25 15.01
N HIS A 10 2.28 0.33 13.95
CA HIS A 10 2.14 1.78 13.78
C HIS A 10 0.73 2.31 14.10
N ASN A 11 -0.14 1.50 14.71
CA ASN A 11 -1.54 1.86 15.01
C ASN A 11 -2.32 2.39 13.79
N LEU A 12 -1.99 1.91 12.60
CA LEU A 12 -2.65 2.25 11.36
C LEU A 12 -3.82 1.29 11.11
N LYS A 13 -5.01 1.85 10.89
CA LYS A 13 -6.17 1.06 10.50
C LYS A 13 -5.85 0.20 9.28
N ARG A 14 -6.08 -1.12 9.41
CA ARG A 14 -6.01 -2.09 8.32
C ARG A 14 -7.09 -1.80 7.28
N THR A 15 -6.66 -1.56 6.05
CA THR A 15 -7.52 -1.50 4.86
C THR A 15 -6.85 -2.29 3.75
N SER A 16 -7.64 -2.86 2.83
CA SER A 16 -7.10 -3.63 1.70
C SER A 16 -6.14 -2.81 0.83
N CYS A 17 -6.41 -1.50 0.66
CA CYS A 17 -5.54 -0.59 -0.09
C CYS A 17 -4.18 -0.41 0.59
N ARG A 18 -4.14 -0.18 1.91
CA ARG A 18 -2.88 0.01 2.65
C ARG A 18 -2.03 -1.25 2.70
N GLU A 19 -2.68 -2.39 2.96
CA GLU A 19 -2.03 -3.69 3.00
C GLU A 19 -1.41 -4.03 1.64
N GLY A 20 -2.18 -3.89 0.56
CA GLY A 20 -1.68 -4.12 -0.79
C GLY A 20 -0.54 -3.17 -1.19
N ILE A 21 -0.60 -1.88 -0.81
CA ILE A 21 0.50 -0.93 -1.10
C ILE A 21 1.78 -1.40 -0.41
N ILE A 22 1.70 -1.77 0.87
CA ILE A 22 2.87 -2.24 1.63
C ILE A 22 3.43 -3.52 1.01
N GLU A 23 2.58 -4.49 0.67
CA GLU A 23 3.02 -5.75 0.04
C GLU A 23 3.77 -5.48 -1.26
N VAL A 24 3.20 -4.67 -2.16
CA VAL A 24 3.82 -4.32 -3.45
C VAL A 24 5.16 -3.62 -3.25
N VAL A 25 5.26 -2.68 -2.31
CA VAL A 25 6.49 -1.93 -2.05
C VAL A 25 7.55 -2.80 -1.37
N MET A 26 7.15 -3.70 -0.47
CA MET A 26 8.08 -4.64 0.19
C MET A 26 8.67 -5.66 -0.77
N GLU A 27 7.91 -6.07 -1.79
CA GLU A 27 8.38 -6.98 -2.84
C GLU A 27 9.22 -6.27 -3.90
N ALA A 28 9.09 -4.94 -4.02
CA ALA A 28 9.83 -4.15 -5.00
C ALA A 28 11.32 -4.05 -4.62
N LYS A 29 12.19 -4.32 -5.59
CA LYS A 29 13.65 -4.15 -5.47
C LYS A 29 14.15 -2.78 -5.94
N GLN A 30 13.22 -1.89 -6.28
CA GLN A 30 13.46 -0.54 -6.80
C GLN A 30 12.31 0.37 -6.42
N ALA A 31 12.52 1.68 -6.52
CA ALA A 31 11.44 2.66 -6.38
C ALA A 31 10.40 2.45 -7.50
N LEU A 32 9.12 2.60 -7.15
CA LEU A 32 8.00 2.47 -8.07
C LEU A 32 7.24 3.80 -8.17
N SER A 33 6.69 4.06 -9.35
CA SER A 33 5.73 5.13 -9.59
C SER A 33 4.32 4.79 -9.08
N GLU A 34 3.44 5.79 -9.02
CA GLU A 34 2.02 5.61 -8.67
C GLU A 34 1.37 4.51 -9.52
N ASN A 35 1.56 4.59 -10.85
CA ASN A 35 0.93 3.68 -11.80
C ASN A 35 1.45 2.25 -11.62
N GLU A 36 2.76 2.07 -11.47
CA GLU A 36 3.35 0.74 -11.26
C GLU A 36 2.85 0.07 -9.97
N ILE A 37 2.61 0.84 -8.91
CA ILE A 37 2.02 0.30 -7.69
C ILE A 37 0.55 -0.06 -7.94
N ARG A 38 -0.22 0.86 -8.52
CA ARG A 38 -1.66 0.67 -8.75
C ARG A 38 -1.99 -0.49 -9.69
N GLU A 39 -1.15 -0.75 -10.69
CA GLU A 39 -1.30 -1.90 -11.61
C GLU A 39 -1.09 -3.25 -10.91
N ARG A 40 -0.37 -3.27 -9.78
CA ARG A 40 -0.10 -4.48 -8.99
C ARG A 40 -1.08 -4.66 -7.82
N LEU A 41 -1.86 -3.64 -7.48
CA LEU A 41 -2.83 -3.73 -6.40
C LEU A 41 -4.00 -4.63 -6.77
N ILE A 42 -4.36 -5.52 -5.85
CA ILE A 42 -5.61 -6.28 -5.95
C ILE A 42 -6.77 -5.37 -5.53
N GLY A 43 -7.59 -4.99 -6.51
CA GLY A 43 -8.80 -4.18 -6.32
C GLY A 43 -8.76 -2.84 -7.09
N ASN A 44 -9.93 -2.26 -7.29
CA ASN A 44 -10.09 -0.99 -8.00
C ASN A 44 -10.10 0.16 -7.00
N TYR A 45 -8.97 0.84 -6.85
CA TYR A 45 -8.86 2.05 -6.03
C TYR A 45 -8.74 3.28 -6.93
N ASP A 46 -9.56 4.28 -6.65
CA ASP A 46 -9.41 5.59 -7.28
C ASP A 46 -8.10 6.26 -6.84
N ARG A 47 -7.62 7.20 -7.66
CA ARG A 47 -6.37 7.94 -7.43
C ARG A 47 -6.33 8.62 -6.06
N THR A 48 -7.46 9.18 -5.61
CA THR A 48 -7.54 9.90 -4.33
C THR A 48 -7.41 8.93 -3.16
N THR A 49 -8.04 7.76 -3.24
CA THR A 49 -7.95 6.70 -2.24
C THR A 49 -6.55 6.11 -2.15
N PHE A 50 -5.88 5.94 -3.30
CA PHE A 50 -4.46 5.58 -3.34
C PHE A 50 -3.62 6.62 -2.57
N TYR A 51 -3.67 7.90 -2.94
CA TYR A 51 -2.83 8.92 -2.31
C TYR A 51 -3.14 9.18 -0.85
N ARG A 52 -4.41 9.14 -0.43
CA ARG A 52 -4.78 9.22 0.99
C ARG A 52 -4.16 8.07 1.79
N SER A 53 -4.17 6.87 1.22
CA SER A 53 -3.57 5.69 1.85
C SER A 53 -2.05 5.83 1.88
N PHE A 54 -1.43 6.09 0.72
CA PHE A 54 0.02 6.21 0.55
C PHE A 54 0.65 7.31 1.39
N LYS A 55 0.02 8.48 1.51
CA LYS A 55 0.52 9.60 2.34
C LYS A 55 0.61 9.24 3.83
N THR A 56 -0.21 8.30 4.30
CA THR A 56 -0.23 7.91 5.71
C THR A 56 0.79 6.80 6.02
N LEU A 57 1.25 6.08 4.99
CA LEU A 57 2.25 5.02 5.10
C LEU A 57 3.66 5.64 5.15
#